data_AF-A0A1V3TTJ7-F1
#
_entry.id   AF-A0A1V3TTJ7-F1
#
_cell.length_a   1.000
_cell.length_b   1.000
_cell.length_c   1.000
_cell.angle_alpha   90.00
_cell.angle_beta   90.00
_cell.angle_gamma   90.00
#
_symmetry.space_group_name_H-M   'P 1'
#
loop_
_entity.id
_entity.type
_entity.pdbx_description
1 polymer ?
#
loop_
_entity_poly.entity_id
_entity_poly.type
_entity_poly.pdbx_seq_one_letter_code
_entity_poly.pdbx_strand_id
1 'polypeptide(L)'
;MARCLNPDERLFDCPDLREIRYRVNELSEMYEFYKLDHFGIGLTGALWYHTPVAQENTFQNTKWRYGVEFEVEFQRVKEQENQEEQDLANYLAKIATSILDRRLETFQGGITKDDSLDRGWEIVLAAMSRNRIIKHIESVITDHHIQPYLRHNGNAALHITVDPFETPKQQRAFHDFWNAPTLFEDFPSLILRGENLYNKARTYIRKREGGFMKNDTLRSHYHRCNVRDNGSMEVRVFQAIYDLDILKQQLYMVHIVNFLVRKGITSYIEISYYINKKIITKKNK
;
A
#
# COMPACT_ATOMS: atom_id res chain seq x y z
N MET A 1 47.60 0.41 10.79
CA MET A 1 46.58 -0.23 11.64
C MET A 1 45.38 0.72 11.73
N ALA A 2 44.35 0.45 10.93
CA ALA A 2 43.13 1.26 10.92
C ALA A 2 42.28 0.89 12.15
N ARG A 3 41.93 1.89 12.95
CA ARG A 3 41.01 1.73 14.08
C ARG A 3 39.60 1.50 13.54
N CYS A 4 38.99 0.38 13.92
CA CYS A 4 37.56 0.17 13.76
C CYS A 4 36.79 1.25 14.53
N LEU A 5 35.91 1.98 13.85
CA LEU A 5 34.93 2.85 14.50
C LEU A 5 33.70 1.99 14.85
N ASN A 6 33.24 2.13 16.09
CA ASN A 6 32.03 1.51 16.62
C ASN A 6 30.79 1.94 15.81
N PRO A 7 29.85 1.03 15.48
CA PRO A 7 28.62 1.37 14.75
C PRO A 7 27.51 2.03 15.60
N ASP A 8 27.67 2.09 16.93
CA ASP A 8 26.56 2.36 17.86
C ASP A 8 26.44 3.82 18.38
N GLU A 9 27.20 4.78 17.85
CA GLU A 9 27.14 6.19 18.33
C GLU A 9 26.81 7.21 17.23
N ARG A 10 25.87 6.86 16.35
CA ARG A 10 25.04 7.89 15.69
C ARG A 10 23.70 7.92 16.38
N LEU A 11 23.70 8.51 17.58
CA LEU A 11 22.53 9.18 18.13
C LEU A 11 22.12 10.21 17.09
N PHE A 12 21.19 9.83 16.21
CA PHE A 12 20.44 10.79 15.43
C PHE A 12 19.79 11.72 16.43
N ASP A 13 20.00 13.03 16.27
CA ASP A 13 19.29 14.06 17.01
C ASP A 13 17.78 13.83 16.80
N CYS A 14 17.17 13.07 17.70
CA CYS A 14 15.73 12.94 17.81
C CYS A 14 15.23 14.36 18.10
N PRO A 15 14.36 14.95 17.28
CA PRO A 15 13.80 16.27 17.56
C PRO A 15 13.28 16.28 18.99
N ASP A 16 13.56 17.35 19.75
CA ASP A 16 13.11 17.48 21.14
C ASP A 16 11.61 17.15 21.19
N LEU A 17 11.23 16.20 22.06
CA LEU A 17 9.83 15.78 22.23
C LEU A 17 8.92 16.97 22.55
N ARG A 18 9.44 18.06 23.11
CA ARG A 18 8.73 19.33 23.28
C ARG A 18 8.47 20.06 21.96
N GLU A 19 9.43 20.04 21.04
CA GLU A 19 9.26 20.59 19.69
C GLU A 19 8.24 19.76 18.91
N ILE A 20 8.31 18.43 19.03
CA ILE A 20 7.28 17.52 18.51
C ILE A 20 5.91 17.88 19.08
N ARG A 21 5.78 18.02 20.41
CA ARG A 21 4.50 18.37 21.07
C ARG A 21 3.98 19.76 20.67
N TYR A 22 4.87 20.72 20.49
CA TYR A 22 4.51 22.05 20.00
C TYR A 22 3.97 21.99 18.57
N ARG A 23 4.66 21.26 17.67
CA ARG A 23 4.17 21.03 16.30
C ARG A 23 2.89 20.20 16.25
N VAL A 24 2.67 19.25 17.18
CA VAL A 24 1.40 18.52 17.33
C VAL A 24 0.26 19.50 17.59
N ASN A 25 0.46 20.45 18.51
CA ASN A 25 -0.55 21.42 18.88
C ASN A 25 -0.82 22.40 17.73
N GLU A 26 0.22 22.88 17.05
CA GLU A 26 0.08 23.74 15.86
C GLU A 26 -0.67 23.03 14.72
N LEU A 27 -0.31 21.78 14.42
CA LEU A 27 -1.02 20.97 13.42
C LEU A 27 -2.45 20.64 13.85
N SER A 28 -2.70 20.43 15.14
CA SER A 28 -4.04 20.18 15.67
C SER A 28 -4.91 21.44 15.62
N GLU A 29 -4.34 22.61 15.87
CA GLU A 29 -5.00 23.92 15.71
C GLU A 29 -5.30 24.20 14.24
N MET A 30 -4.37 23.91 13.32
CA MET A 30 -4.64 23.95 11.88
C MET A 30 -5.77 22.97 11.50
N TYR A 31 -5.78 21.76 12.05
CA TYR A 31 -6.79 20.74 11.76
C TYR A 31 -8.18 21.13 12.25
N GLU A 32 -8.28 21.73 13.44
CA GLU A 32 -9.54 22.29 13.96
C GLU A 32 -9.99 23.51 13.15
N PHE A 33 -9.07 24.31 12.61
CA PHE A 33 -9.39 25.40 11.69
C PHE A 33 -9.99 24.89 10.36
N TYR A 34 -9.44 23.81 9.77
CA TYR A 34 -9.99 23.21 8.55
C TYR A 34 -11.33 22.49 8.75
N LYS A 35 -11.63 21.98 9.96
CA LYS A 35 -12.93 21.37 10.29
C LYS A 35 -14.11 22.34 10.20
N LEU A 36 -13.89 23.62 10.48
CA LEU A 36 -14.95 24.64 10.51
C LEU A 36 -15.40 25.04 9.10
N ASP A 37 -14.56 24.80 8.09
CA ASP A 37 -14.69 25.41 6.77
C ASP A 37 -14.81 24.42 5.62
N HIS A 38 -15.08 23.12 5.84
CA HIS A 38 -15.79 22.16 4.97
C HIS A 38 -15.44 20.70 5.37
N PHE A 39 -16.48 19.88 5.62
CA PHE A 39 -16.46 18.45 5.98
C PHE A 39 -15.91 18.09 7.36
N GLY A 40 -16.73 17.40 8.16
CA GLY A 40 -16.31 16.80 9.43
C GLY A 40 -15.31 15.68 9.20
N ILE A 41 -14.03 15.98 9.37
CA ILE A 41 -12.92 15.02 9.27
C ILE A 41 -12.74 14.42 10.67
N GLY A 42 -13.35 13.26 10.90
CA GLY A 42 -12.94 12.42 12.02
C GLY A 42 -11.55 11.85 11.73
N LEU A 43 -10.98 11.19 12.74
CA LEU A 43 -10.01 10.10 12.54
C LEU A 43 -10.67 8.96 11.75
N THR A 44 -11.09 9.25 10.52
CA THR A 44 -11.96 8.44 9.66
C THR A 44 -11.14 7.91 8.51
N GLY A 45 -10.06 7.19 8.81
CA GLY A 45 -9.28 6.51 7.78
C GLY A 45 -10.02 5.32 7.13
N ALA A 46 -11.08 4.79 7.76
CA ALA A 46 -11.78 3.61 7.25
C ALA A 46 -12.92 3.93 6.26
N LEU A 47 -13.41 5.17 6.21
CA LEU A 47 -14.82 5.39 5.86
C LEU A 47 -15.13 5.48 4.37
N TRP A 48 -14.11 5.33 3.54
CA TRP A 48 -14.28 4.83 2.19
C TRP A 48 -13.33 3.64 2.06
N TYR A 49 -13.78 2.44 2.45
CA TYR A 49 -13.24 1.11 2.08
C TYR A 49 -13.25 0.90 0.51
N HIS A 50 -13.11 2.01 -0.22
CA HIS A 50 -13.34 2.39 -1.60
C HIS A 50 -14.80 2.27 -2.10
N THR A 51 -15.69 3.01 -1.44
CA THR A 51 -17.12 3.38 -1.72
C THR A 51 -17.42 3.55 -3.23
N PRO A 52 -18.70 3.38 -3.67
CA PRO A 52 -19.08 3.07 -5.04
C PRO A 52 -18.95 4.28 -5.97
N VAL A 53 -17.74 4.58 -6.42
CA VAL A 53 -17.51 5.62 -7.44
C VAL A 53 -16.72 5.04 -8.60
N ALA A 54 -17.27 3.96 -9.13
CA ALA A 54 -17.60 3.96 -10.53
C ALA A 54 -19.03 3.43 -10.60
N GLN A 55 -19.99 4.31 -10.91
CA GLN A 55 -21.25 3.85 -11.48
C GLN A 55 -20.91 2.99 -12.71
N GLU A 56 -21.73 2.01 -13.06
CA GLU A 56 -21.52 1.12 -14.23
C GLU A 56 -21.11 1.87 -15.51
N ASN A 57 -21.49 3.14 -15.63
CA ASN A 57 -21.19 4.02 -16.76
C ASN A 57 -19.79 4.68 -16.76
N THR A 58 -19.05 4.72 -15.65
CA THR A 58 -17.68 5.30 -15.59
C THR A 58 -16.55 4.29 -15.77
N PHE A 59 -16.81 2.98 -15.67
CA PHE A 59 -15.78 1.93 -15.82
C PHE A 59 -15.10 1.89 -17.19
N GLN A 60 -15.72 2.45 -18.24
CA GLN A 60 -15.20 2.33 -19.59
C GLN A 60 -13.99 3.25 -19.87
N ASN A 61 -13.80 4.33 -19.11
CA ASN A 61 -12.83 5.39 -19.44
C ASN A 61 -11.59 5.46 -18.53
N THR A 62 -11.50 4.65 -17.48
CA THR A 62 -10.37 4.69 -16.53
C THR A 62 -9.77 3.31 -16.36
N LYS A 63 -8.86 2.90 -17.26
CA LYS A 63 -8.28 1.53 -17.28
C LYS A 63 -6.92 1.41 -16.58
N TRP A 64 -6.38 2.52 -16.06
CA TRP A 64 -4.99 2.65 -15.59
C TRP A 64 -4.87 3.39 -14.25
N ARG A 65 -5.86 3.25 -13.37
CA ARG A 65 -5.77 3.74 -12.00
C ARG A 65 -5.49 2.59 -11.04
N TYR A 66 -4.82 2.93 -9.96
CA TYR A 66 -4.40 2.01 -8.93
C TYR A 66 -4.76 2.60 -7.57
N GLY A 67 -5.44 1.82 -6.72
CA GLY A 67 -5.54 2.09 -5.29
C GLY A 67 -4.38 1.40 -4.59
N VAL A 68 -3.86 1.99 -3.52
CA VAL A 68 -2.79 1.39 -2.72
C VAL A 68 -3.08 1.50 -1.24
N GLU A 69 -2.87 0.39 -0.55
CA GLU A 69 -2.75 0.33 0.91
C GLU A 69 -1.30 -0.02 1.22
N PHE A 70 -0.62 0.84 1.98
CA PHE A 70 0.80 0.69 2.32
C PHE A 70 0.96 0.70 3.84
N GLU A 71 1.23 -0.48 4.40
CA GLU A 71 1.42 -0.63 5.84
C GLU A 71 2.81 -0.12 6.26
N VAL A 72 2.82 0.66 7.33
CA VAL A 72 4.00 1.30 7.91
C VAL A 72 4.05 0.97 9.39
N GLU A 73 5.17 0.46 9.88
CA GLU A 73 5.41 0.26 11.31
C GLU A 73 6.42 1.28 11.83
N PHE A 74 6.11 1.88 12.98
CA PHE A 74 7.01 2.81 13.65
C PHE A 74 7.88 2.14 14.74
N GLN A 75 9.14 2.55 14.85
CA GLN A 75 10.11 2.07 15.84
C GLN A 75 9.76 2.55 17.26
N ARG A 76 10.18 1.77 18.27
CA ARG A 76 10.07 2.13 19.69
C ARG A 76 11.18 3.12 20.05
N VAL A 77 10.80 4.29 20.57
CA VAL A 77 11.75 5.16 21.26
C VAL A 77 12.01 4.52 22.63
N LYS A 78 13.25 4.12 22.88
CA LYS A 78 13.62 3.27 24.02
C LYS A 78 13.46 3.93 25.40
N GLU A 79 13.03 5.17 25.50
CA GLU A 79 13.28 5.96 26.72
C GLU A 79 12.08 6.33 27.60
N GLN A 80 10.80 6.18 27.23
CA GLN A 80 9.72 6.62 28.14
C GLN A 80 8.43 5.77 28.13
N GLU A 81 7.69 5.86 29.25
CA GLU A 81 6.55 5.04 29.66
C GLU A 81 5.42 4.94 28.62
N ASN A 82 4.71 3.81 28.64
CA ASN A 82 3.71 3.36 27.65
C ASN A 82 2.66 4.39 27.16
N GLN A 83 2.39 5.47 27.89
CA GLN A 83 1.41 6.50 27.49
C GLN A 83 1.98 7.43 26.40
N GLU A 84 3.28 7.76 26.45
CA GLU A 84 3.94 8.69 25.53
C GLU A 84 4.24 8.04 24.16
N GLU A 85 4.32 6.72 24.11
CA GLU A 85 4.53 5.95 22.87
C GLU A 85 3.29 5.96 21.96
N GLN A 86 2.08 5.88 22.51
CA GLN A 86 0.84 6.01 21.73
C GLN A 86 0.67 7.44 21.18
N ASP A 87 1.07 8.44 21.96
CA ASP A 87 1.05 9.85 21.53
C ASP A 87 2.00 10.09 20.34
N LEU A 88 3.18 9.46 20.33
CA LEU A 88 4.12 9.52 19.21
C LEU A 88 3.57 8.85 17.94
N ALA A 89 3.02 7.64 18.04
CA ALA A 89 2.45 6.94 16.89
C ALA A 89 1.28 7.73 16.28
N ASN A 90 0.40 8.27 17.13
CA ASN A 90 -0.69 9.16 16.72
C ASN A 90 -0.16 10.47 16.10
N TYR A 91 0.92 11.03 16.61
CA TYR A 91 1.57 12.20 16.03
C TYR A 91 2.12 11.92 14.64
N LEU A 92 2.87 10.83 14.46
CA LEU A 92 3.44 10.46 13.17
C LEU A 92 2.33 10.20 12.14
N ALA A 93 1.23 9.57 12.56
CA ALA A 93 0.03 9.42 11.73
C ALA A 93 -0.59 10.76 11.34
N LYS A 94 -0.67 11.74 12.27
CA LYS A 94 -1.15 13.10 11.96
C LYS A 94 -0.24 13.83 10.98
N ILE A 95 1.09 13.74 11.12
CA ILE A 95 2.04 14.33 10.16
C ILE A 95 1.83 13.71 8.78
N ALA A 96 1.83 12.38 8.71
CA ALA A 96 1.66 11.66 7.46
C ALA A 96 0.31 12.01 6.80
N THR A 97 -0.76 12.14 7.59
CA THR A 97 -2.06 12.63 7.11
C THR A 97 -1.95 14.06 6.57
N SER A 98 -1.28 14.98 7.29
CA SER A 98 -1.09 16.36 6.83
C SER A 98 -0.26 16.45 5.54
N ILE A 99 0.77 15.61 5.37
CA ILE A 99 1.55 15.50 4.14
C ILE A 99 0.66 15.05 2.99
N LEU A 100 -0.17 14.03 3.23
CA LEU A 100 -1.11 13.52 2.24
C LEU A 100 -2.16 14.58 1.90
N ASP A 101 -2.81 15.22 2.88
CA ASP A 101 -3.85 16.24 2.66
C ASP A 101 -3.35 17.42 1.83
N ARG A 102 -2.14 17.92 2.13
CA ARG A 102 -1.53 19.03 1.37
C ARG A 102 -1.20 18.68 -0.08
N ARG A 103 -0.97 17.40 -0.37
CA ARG A 103 -0.49 16.92 -1.69
C ARG A 103 -1.57 16.26 -2.51
N LEU A 104 -2.59 15.71 -1.85
CA LEU A 104 -3.67 15.00 -2.50
C LEU A 104 -4.60 15.97 -3.21
N GLU A 105 -4.58 17.28 -2.96
CA GLU A 105 -5.42 18.33 -3.59
C GLU A 105 -6.93 17.99 -3.60
N THR A 106 -7.33 17.10 -4.50
CA THR A 106 -8.70 16.62 -4.78
C THR A 106 -8.87 15.09 -4.61
N PHE A 107 -7.85 14.36 -4.20
CA PHE A 107 -7.84 12.89 -4.10
C PHE A 107 -8.15 12.44 -2.67
N GLN A 108 -9.09 11.50 -2.53
CA GLN A 108 -9.41 10.90 -1.24
C GLN A 108 -8.26 9.96 -0.81
N GLY A 109 -7.83 10.04 0.44
CA GLY A 109 -6.80 9.19 1.02
C GLY A 109 -6.82 9.36 2.53
N GLY A 110 -6.07 8.53 3.24
CA GLY A 110 -6.05 8.62 4.69
C GLY A 110 -5.07 7.65 5.31
N ILE A 111 -5.03 7.72 6.64
CA ILE A 111 -4.20 6.84 7.45
C ILE A 111 -5.11 6.14 8.46
N THR A 112 -5.05 4.81 8.44
CA THR A 112 -5.79 3.92 9.33
C THR A 112 -4.84 3.26 10.30
N LYS A 113 -5.28 3.07 11.55
CA LYS A 113 -4.55 2.18 12.44
C LYS A 113 -4.71 0.75 11.92
N ASP A 114 -3.61 0.03 11.80
CA ASP A 114 -3.61 -1.38 11.42
C ASP A 114 -3.34 -2.23 12.66
N ASP A 115 -4.38 -2.91 13.15
CA ASP A 115 -4.29 -3.79 14.32
C ASP A 115 -3.55 -5.10 14.03
N SER A 116 -3.19 -5.38 12.77
CA SER A 116 -2.36 -6.52 12.38
C SER A 116 -0.87 -6.33 12.74
N LEU A 117 -0.49 -5.09 13.04
CA LEU A 117 0.84 -4.65 13.41
C LEU A 117 0.78 -3.98 14.79
N ASP A 118 1.79 -4.24 15.62
CA ASP A 118 1.85 -3.73 17.01
C ASP A 118 1.69 -2.19 17.06
N ARG A 119 2.38 -1.50 16.15
CA ARG A 119 2.34 -0.04 15.97
C ARG A 119 2.25 0.33 14.49
N GLY A 120 1.41 -0.40 13.78
CA GLY A 120 1.23 -0.20 12.36
C GLY A 120 0.14 0.79 12.04
N TRP A 121 0.40 1.50 10.95
CA TRP A 121 -0.55 2.36 10.30
C TRP A 121 -0.58 1.99 8.83
N GLU A 122 -1.75 2.01 8.23
CA GLU A 122 -1.95 1.75 6.83
C GLU A 122 -2.21 3.09 6.13
N ILE A 123 -1.37 3.42 5.16
CA ILE A 123 -1.55 4.57 4.29
C ILE A 123 -2.42 4.13 3.11
N VAL A 124 -3.61 4.70 3.01
CA VAL A 124 -4.60 4.38 1.99
C VAL A 124 -4.67 5.50 0.96
N LEU A 125 -4.40 5.18 -0.30
CA LEU A 125 -4.43 6.10 -1.43
C LEU A 125 -5.53 5.72 -2.41
N ALA A 126 -6.42 6.66 -2.77
CA ALA A 126 -7.44 6.41 -3.79
C ALA A 126 -6.85 6.10 -5.17
N ALA A 127 -7.73 5.59 -6.03
CA ALA A 127 -7.41 5.21 -7.39
C ALA A 127 -6.80 6.38 -8.20
N MET A 128 -5.50 6.32 -8.46
CA MET A 128 -4.76 7.33 -9.23
C MET A 128 -3.68 6.70 -10.12
N SER A 129 -2.97 7.53 -10.90
CA SER A 129 -1.87 7.03 -11.75
C SER A 129 -0.69 6.51 -10.91
N ARG A 130 0.03 5.50 -11.40
CA ARG A 130 1.23 4.95 -10.74
C ARG A 130 2.25 6.01 -10.30
N ASN A 131 2.52 6.99 -11.17
CA ASN A 131 3.49 8.05 -10.87
C ASN A 131 3.03 8.94 -9.71
N ARG A 132 1.72 9.17 -9.58
CA ARG A 132 1.17 9.93 -8.44
C ARG A 132 1.27 9.12 -7.16
N ILE A 133 0.94 7.83 -7.18
CA ILE A 133 1.08 6.95 -6.01
C ILE A 133 2.50 6.97 -5.48
N ILE A 134 3.48 6.76 -6.36
CA ILE A 134 4.90 6.78 -5.99
C ILE A 134 5.29 8.10 -5.33
N LYS A 135 4.87 9.24 -5.89
CA LYS A 135 5.16 10.56 -5.30
C LYS A 135 4.55 10.75 -3.91
N HIS A 136 3.36 10.22 -3.67
CA HIS A 136 2.71 10.32 -2.35
C HIS A 136 3.40 9.42 -1.33
N ILE A 137 3.67 8.17 -1.68
CA ILE A 137 4.40 7.25 -0.79
C ILE A 137 5.80 7.80 -0.49
N GLU A 138 6.54 8.24 -1.51
CA GLU A 138 7.84 8.90 -1.38
C GLU A 138 7.76 10.06 -0.39
N SER A 139 6.78 10.95 -0.55
CA SER A 139 6.66 12.11 0.34
C SER A 139 6.45 11.78 1.80
N VAL A 140 5.81 10.64 2.10
CA VAL A 140 5.61 10.21 3.48
C VAL A 140 6.87 9.52 4.00
N ILE A 141 7.45 8.57 3.25
CA ILE A 141 8.58 7.78 3.74
C ILE A 141 9.90 8.57 3.80
N THR A 142 10.04 9.64 3.02
CA THR A 142 11.22 10.53 3.05
C THR A 142 11.00 11.76 3.91
N ASP A 143 9.87 11.90 4.59
CA ASP A 143 9.64 13.05 5.46
C ASP A 143 10.58 12.99 6.67
N HIS A 144 11.25 14.10 6.96
CA HIS A 144 12.24 14.20 8.02
C HIS A 144 11.70 13.90 9.43
N HIS A 145 10.40 14.05 9.67
CA HIS A 145 9.78 13.67 10.94
C HIS A 145 9.40 12.20 11.00
N ILE A 146 9.19 11.55 9.86
CA ILE A 146 8.70 10.17 9.77
C ILE A 146 9.85 9.19 9.60
N GLN A 147 10.76 9.50 8.68
CA GLN A 147 11.88 8.64 8.27
C GLN A 147 12.67 8.07 9.45
N PRO A 148 13.01 8.83 10.52
CA PRO A 148 13.77 8.30 11.65
C PRO A 148 13.07 7.20 12.43
N TYR A 149 11.74 7.11 12.32
CA TYR A 149 10.92 6.15 13.05
C TYR A 149 10.47 4.99 12.18
N LEU A 150 10.77 4.96 10.88
CA LEU A 150 10.36 3.87 10.00
C LEU A 150 11.08 2.56 10.38
N ARG A 151 10.31 1.52 10.70
CA ARG A 151 10.83 0.20 11.05
C ARG A 151 10.39 -0.85 10.04
N HIS A 152 11.36 -1.59 9.49
CA HIS A 152 11.04 -2.71 8.61
C HIS A 152 10.38 -3.84 9.39
N ASN A 153 9.22 -4.29 8.90
CA ASN A 153 8.51 -5.45 9.42
C ASN A 153 8.25 -6.45 8.30
N GLY A 154 8.48 -7.74 8.58
CA GLY A 154 8.18 -8.83 7.65
C GLY A 154 6.69 -9.00 7.33
N ASN A 155 5.83 -8.53 8.24
CA ASN A 155 4.38 -8.64 8.11
C ASN A 155 3.74 -7.44 7.41
N ALA A 156 4.40 -6.28 7.43
CA ALA A 156 3.92 -5.09 6.73
C ALA A 156 3.71 -5.40 5.25
N ALA A 157 2.52 -5.10 4.74
CA ALA A 157 2.08 -5.42 3.41
C ALA A 157 1.88 -4.18 2.53
N LEU A 158 2.11 -4.38 1.24
CA LEU A 158 1.69 -3.43 0.20
C LEU A 158 0.56 -4.10 -0.59
N HIS A 159 -0.65 -3.56 -0.46
CA HIS A 159 -1.78 -3.98 -1.28
C HIS A 159 -1.97 -3.02 -2.46
N ILE A 160 -2.20 -3.60 -3.64
CA ILE A 160 -2.38 -2.82 -4.87
C ILE A 160 -3.69 -3.25 -5.53
N THR A 161 -4.63 -2.32 -5.63
CA THR A 161 -5.94 -2.55 -6.25
C THR A 161 -5.96 -1.96 -7.66
N VAL A 162 -6.49 -2.72 -8.63
CA VAL A 162 -6.70 -2.29 -10.01
C VAL A 162 -8.19 -2.19 -10.34
N ASP A 163 -8.55 -1.24 -11.20
CA ASP A 163 -9.92 -1.10 -11.72
C ASP A 163 -10.44 -2.43 -12.32
N PRO A 164 -11.78 -2.67 -12.33
CA PRO A 164 -12.37 -3.89 -12.87
C PRO A 164 -11.98 -4.20 -14.33
N PHE A 165 -12.04 -5.47 -14.68
CA PHE A 165 -11.80 -5.96 -16.05
C PHE A 165 -13.07 -5.99 -16.89
N GLU A 166 -12.94 -5.79 -18.19
CA GLU A 166 -14.08 -5.71 -19.13
C GLU A 166 -14.72 -7.06 -19.39
N THR A 167 -13.97 -8.15 -19.23
CA THR A 167 -14.45 -9.50 -19.52
C THR A 167 -14.16 -10.47 -18.38
N PRO A 168 -14.99 -11.51 -18.20
CA PRO A 168 -14.72 -12.58 -17.24
C PRO A 168 -13.40 -13.30 -17.50
N LYS A 169 -12.98 -13.42 -18.78
CA LYS A 169 -11.73 -14.06 -19.15
C LYS A 169 -10.53 -13.27 -18.65
N GLN A 170 -10.56 -11.94 -18.79
CA GLN A 170 -9.51 -11.06 -18.28
C GLN A 170 -9.45 -11.10 -16.74
N GLN A 171 -10.60 -10.98 -16.06
CA GLN A 171 -10.65 -11.04 -14.60
C GLN A 171 -10.03 -12.34 -14.07
N ARG A 172 -10.39 -13.48 -14.67
CA ARG A 172 -9.80 -14.78 -14.32
C ARG A 172 -8.31 -14.82 -14.59
N ALA A 173 -7.86 -14.40 -15.76
CA ALA A 173 -6.44 -14.42 -16.10
C ALA A 173 -5.59 -13.59 -15.13
N PHE A 174 -6.07 -12.42 -14.71
CA PHE A 174 -5.41 -11.62 -13.69
C PHE A 174 -5.37 -12.34 -12.34
N HIS A 175 -6.52 -12.86 -11.89
CA HIS A 175 -6.61 -13.61 -10.64
C HIS A 175 -5.69 -14.84 -10.63
N ASP A 176 -5.68 -15.62 -11.71
CA ASP A 176 -4.94 -16.86 -11.85
C ASP A 176 -3.42 -16.61 -11.87
N PHE A 177 -2.97 -15.50 -12.46
CA PHE A 177 -1.57 -15.11 -12.42
C PHE A 177 -1.07 -14.93 -10.98
N TRP A 178 -1.80 -14.16 -10.15
CA TRP A 178 -1.41 -13.89 -8.76
C TRP A 178 -1.66 -15.07 -7.81
N ASN A 179 -2.50 -16.03 -8.20
CA ASN A 179 -2.72 -17.26 -7.43
C ASN A 179 -1.89 -18.44 -7.95
N ALA A 180 -0.99 -18.23 -8.90
CA ALA A 180 -0.12 -19.28 -9.43
C ALA A 180 0.72 -19.90 -8.30
N PRO A 181 0.84 -21.25 -8.23
CA PRO A 181 1.57 -21.92 -7.16
C PRO A 181 3.02 -21.44 -7.01
N THR A 182 3.70 -21.22 -8.12
CA THR A 182 5.13 -20.84 -8.17
C THR A 182 5.38 -19.34 -8.05
N LEU A 183 4.36 -18.50 -7.85
CA LEU A 183 4.51 -17.04 -7.85
C LEU A 183 5.64 -16.54 -6.92
N PHE A 184 5.70 -17.09 -5.70
CA PHE A 184 6.69 -16.69 -4.70
C PHE A 184 8.11 -17.17 -5.04
N GLU A 185 8.24 -18.25 -5.79
CA GLU A 185 9.51 -18.79 -6.28
C GLU A 185 10.02 -18.04 -7.52
N ASP A 186 9.08 -17.60 -8.37
CA ASP A 186 9.40 -16.91 -9.63
C ASP A 186 9.76 -15.42 -9.41
N PHE A 187 9.22 -14.78 -8.36
CA PHE A 187 9.42 -13.35 -8.08
C PHE A 187 9.88 -13.01 -6.64
N PRO A 188 10.82 -13.76 -6.02
CA PRO A 188 11.18 -13.58 -4.61
C PRO A 188 11.76 -12.20 -4.33
N SER A 189 12.53 -11.64 -5.27
CA SER A 189 13.19 -10.33 -5.14
C SER A 189 12.24 -9.13 -5.20
N LEU A 190 10.98 -9.32 -5.61
CA LEU A 190 9.96 -8.28 -5.64
C LEU A 190 8.92 -8.49 -4.55
N ILE A 191 8.57 -9.74 -4.26
CA ILE A 191 7.54 -10.09 -3.27
C ILE A 191 8.06 -9.89 -1.85
N LEU A 192 9.30 -10.32 -1.57
CA LEU A 192 10.04 -10.13 -0.31
C LEU A 192 9.42 -10.71 0.97
N ARG A 193 8.26 -11.36 0.87
CA ARG A 193 7.65 -12.14 1.97
C ARG A 193 7.27 -13.54 1.49
N GLY A 194 7.15 -14.46 2.43
CA GLY A 194 6.59 -15.78 2.17
C GLY A 194 5.06 -15.77 2.11
N GLU A 195 4.50 -16.91 1.72
CA GLU A 195 3.07 -17.16 1.94
C GLU A 195 2.79 -17.30 3.45
N ASN A 196 1.72 -16.65 3.90
CA ASN A 196 1.26 -16.65 5.28
C ASN A 196 -0.26 -16.59 5.33
N LEU A 197 -0.83 -16.41 6.52
CA LEU A 197 -2.28 -16.48 6.71
C LEU A 197 -3.07 -15.37 6.02
N TYR A 198 -2.41 -14.28 5.60
CA TYR A 198 -3.00 -13.08 5.00
C TYR A 198 -2.90 -13.03 3.46
N ASN A 199 -2.12 -13.91 2.83
CA ASN A 199 -1.88 -13.91 1.38
C ASN A 199 -1.88 -15.33 0.78
N LYS A 200 -2.85 -16.17 1.18
CA LYS A 200 -2.92 -17.58 0.73
C LYS A 200 -3.38 -17.71 -0.72
N ALA A 201 -2.89 -18.72 -1.43
CA ALA A 201 -3.48 -19.10 -2.71
C ALA A 201 -4.97 -19.43 -2.54
N ARG A 202 -5.79 -18.91 -3.46
CA ARG A 202 -7.21 -19.23 -3.48
C ARG A 202 -7.41 -20.61 -4.09
N THR A 203 -7.92 -21.56 -3.30
CA THR A 203 -8.17 -22.93 -3.74
C THR A 203 -9.48 -23.10 -4.51
N TYR A 204 -10.46 -22.19 -4.35
CA TYR A 204 -11.76 -22.29 -5.00
C TYR A 204 -12.29 -20.94 -5.52
N ILE A 205 -12.63 -20.89 -6.81
CA ILE A 205 -13.19 -19.72 -7.50
C ILE A 205 -14.71 -19.75 -7.47
N ARG A 206 -15.33 -18.75 -6.84
CA ARG A 206 -16.79 -18.54 -6.86
C ARG A 206 -17.18 -17.68 -8.06
N LYS A 207 -18.24 -18.04 -8.79
CA LYS A 207 -18.71 -17.33 -10.00
C LYS A 207 -20.14 -16.78 -9.84
N ARG A 208 -20.43 -15.64 -10.46
CA ARG A 208 -21.77 -15.05 -10.67
C ARG A 208 -22.38 -15.55 -11.99
N GLU A 209 -23.66 -15.31 -12.20
CA GLU A 209 -24.31 -15.44 -13.50
C GLU A 209 -23.60 -14.55 -14.53
N GLY A 210 -23.38 -15.04 -15.76
CA GLY A 210 -22.52 -14.38 -16.75
C GLY A 210 -21.01 -14.66 -16.60
N GLY A 211 -20.61 -15.42 -15.58
CA GLY A 211 -19.27 -16.00 -15.48
C GLY A 211 -18.19 -15.10 -14.87
N PHE A 212 -18.51 -13.89 -14.41
CA PHE A 212 -17.61 -13.08 -13.57
C PHE A 212 -17.39 -13.73 -12.20
N MET A 213 -16.27 -13.44 -11.55
CA MET A 213 -15.98 -13.92 -10.21
C MET A 213 -16.85 -13.19 -9.17
N LYS A 214 -17.29 -13.92 -8.13
CA LYS A 214 -17.94 -13.29 -6.97
C LYS A 214 -16.88 -12.54 -6.16
N ASN A 215 -17.30 -11.41 -5.59
CA ASN A 215 -16.55 -10.69 -4.58
C ASN A 215 -16.21 -11.60 -3.40
N ASP A 216 -15.03 -11.38 -2.84
CA ASP A 216 -14.58 -12.02 -1.61
C ASP A 216 -15.21 -11.34 -0.42
N THR A 217 -15.64 -12.13 0.57
CA THR A 217 -16.27 -11.58 1.77
C THR A 217 -15.20 -11.23 2.80
N LEU A 218 -15.56 -10.42 3.80
CA LEU A 218 -14.69 -10.13 4.95
C LEU A 218 -14.15 -11.40 5.66
N ARG A 219 -14.82 -12.55 5.52
CA ARG A 219 -14.36 -13.82 6.09
C ARG A 219 -13.41 -14.61 5.18
N SER A 220 -13.20 -14.18 3.94
CA SER A 220 -12.42 -14.90 2.92
C SER A 220 -11.54 -13.97 2.07
N HIS A 221 -11.07 -12.86 2.62
CA HIS A 221 -10.27 -11.85 1.88
C HIS A 221 -8.75 -12.03 2.06
N TYR A 222 -8.30 -13.10 2.70
CA TYR A 222 -6.88 -13.36 2.92
C TYR A 222 -6.26 -14.18 1.79
N HIS A 223 -6.42 -13.70 0.55
CA HIS A 223 -5.81 -14.34 -0.62
C HIS A 223 -4.79 -13.45 -1.32
N ARG A 224 -3.88 -14.09 -2.07
CA ARG A 224 -2.87 -13.42 -2.90
C ARG A 224 -3.49 -12.37 -3.83
N CYS A 225 -4.67 -12.68 -4.37
CA CYS A 225 -5.49 -11.73 -5.11
C CYS A 225 -6.97 -11.93 -4.81
N ASN A 226 -7.65 -10.81 -4.48
CA ASN A 226 -9.06 -10.78 -4.11
C ASN A 226 -9.89 -10.01 -5.14
N VAL A 227 -11.17 -10.37 -5.22
CA VAL A 227 -12.19 -9.60 -5.92
C VAL A 227 -12.92 -8.74 -4.90
N ARG A 228 -12.87 -7.41 -5.01
CA ARG A 228 -13.60 -6.49 -4.13
C ARG A 228 -15.09 -6.42 -4.52
N ASP A 229 -15.91 -5.81 -3.67
CA ASP A 229 -17.37 -5.70 -3.86
C ASP A 229 -17.77 -4.98 -5.17
N ASN A 230 -16.99 -3.97 -5.55
CA ASN A 230 -17.15 -3.21 -6.81
C ASN A 230 -16.51 -3.91 -8.03
N GLY A 231 -16.02 -5.15 -7.88
CA GLY A 231 -15.39 -5.93 -8.95
C GLY A 231 -13.92 -5.58 -9.23
N SER A 232 -13.33 -4.62 -8.52
CA SER A 232 -11.89 -4.34 -8.60
C SER A 232 -11.08 -5.52 -8.07
N MET A 233 -9.83 -5.63 -8.53
CA MET A 233 -8.96 -6.73 -8.16
C MET A 233 -7.82 -6.21 -7.30
N GLU A 234 -7.64 -6.79 -6.12
CA GLU A 234 -6.61 -6.40 -5.18
C GLU A 234 -5.50 -7.47 -5.15
N VAL A 235 -4.24 -7.04 -5.15
CA VAL A 235 -3.05 -7.88 -5.02
C VAL A 235 -2.43 -7.68 -3.65
N ARG A 236 -2.22 -8.76 -2.89
CA ARG A 236 -1.76 -8.74 -1.47
C ARG A 236 -0.44 -9.48 -1.23
N VAL A 237 0.35 -9.70 -2.28
CA VAL A 237 1.54 -10.56 -2.18
C VAL A 237 2.76 -9.82 -1.63
N PHE A 238 2.84 -8.51 -1.80
CA PHE A 238 4.06 -7.74 -1.57
C PHE A 238 4.28 -7.41 -0.10
N GLN A 239 5.53 -7.49 0.34
CA GLN A 239 5.97 -6.83 1.56
C GLN A 239 6.04 -5.32 1.34
N ALA A 240 5.53 -4.53 2.28
CA ALA A 240 5.79 -3.12 2.36
C ALA A 240 7.22 -2.90 2.87
N ILE A 241 8.02 -2.23 2.04
CA ILE A 241 9.36 -1.81 2.42
C ILE A 241 9.57 -0.36 2.04
N TYR A 242 10.41 0.33 2.80
CA TYR A 242 10.71 1.75 2.59
C TYR A 242 11.82 1.99 1.55
N ASP A 243 11.96 1.07 0.59
CA ASP A 243 12.84 1.22 -0.59
C ASP A 243 11.99 1.64 -1.79
N LEU A 244 12.18 2.89 -2.22
CA LEU A 244 11.39 3.48 -3.28
C LEU A 244 11.55 2.76 -4.62
N ASP A 245 12.72 2.22 -4.92
CA ASP A 245 12.97 1.54 -6.19
C ASP A 245 12.31 0.17 -6.23
N ILE A 246 12.26 -0.52 -5.10
CA ILE A 246 11.49 -1.76 -4.98
C ILE A 246 9.99 -1.47 -5.05
N LEU A 247 9.49 -0.45 -4.34
CA LEU A 247 8.08 -0.03 -4.43
C LEU A 247 7.67 0.30 -5.88
N LYS A 248 8.52 1.01 -6.62
CA LYS A 248 8.32 1.28 -8.06
C LYS A 248 8.25 -0.01 -8.86
N GLN A 249 9.12 -0.98 -8.59
CA GLN A 249 9.15 -2.26 -9.30
C GLN A 249 7.91 -3.12 -8.99
N GLN A 250 7.46 -3.17 -7.72
CA GLN A 250 6.24 -3.86 -7.31
C GLN A 250 5.00 -3.28 -8.01
N LEU A 251 4.82 -1.96 -7.98
CA LEU A 251 3.73 -1.30 -8.72
C LEU A 251 3.84 -1.49 -10.23
N TYR A 252 5.05 -1.48 -10.77
CA TYR A 252 5.29 -1.71 -12.19
C TYR A 252 4.95 -3.15 -12.60
N MET A 253 5.24 -4.14 -11.77
CA MET A 253 4.85 -5.54 -11.99
C MET A 253 3.33 -5.65 -12.10
N VAL A 254 2.58 -5.07 -11.14
CA VAL A 254 1.10 -5.06 -11.18
C VAL A 254 0.58 -4.37 -12.45
N HIS A 255 1.20 -3.26 -12.83
CA HIS A 255 0.86 -2.56 -14.06
C HIS A 255 1.06 -3.44 -15.31
N ILE A 256 2.19 -4.14 -15.43
CA ILE A 256 2.49 -5.00 -16.57
C ILE A 256 1.50 -6.16 -16.67
N VAL A 257 1.21 -6.84 -15.54
CA VAL A 257 0.21 -7.92 -15.52
C VAL A 257 -1.17 -7.39 -15.95
N ASN A 258 -1.63 -6.29 -15.35
CA ASN A 258 -2.89 -5.64 -15.71
C ASN A 258 -2.93 -5.29 -17.21
N PHE A 259 -1.87 -4.70 -17.75
CA PHE A 259 -1.76 -4.33 -19.15
C PHE A 259 -1.85 -5.54 -20.08
N LEU A 260 -1.04 -6.57 -19.86
CA LEU A 260 -0.99 -7.76 -20.70
C LEU A 260 -2.33 -8.51 -20.70
N VAL A 261 -2.95 -8.65 -19.52
CA VAL A 261 -4.27 -9.27 -19.39
C VAL A 261 -5.33 -8.48 -20.15
N ARG A 262 -5.37 -7.14 -20.04
CA ARG A 262 -6.31 -6.31 -20.84
C ARG A 262 -6.07 -6.44 -22.34
N LYS A 263 -4.84 -6.73 -22.76
CA LYS A 263 -4.48 -7.03 -24.16
C LYS A 263 -4.76 -8.48 -24.58
N GLY A 264 -5.32 -9.30 -23.70
CA GLY A 264 -5.77 -10.66 -24.01
C GLY A 264 -4.71 -11.74 -23.76
N ILE A 265 -3.54 -11.39 -23.21
CA ILE A 265 -2.53 -12.35 -22.80
C ILE A 265 -2.96 -12.93 -21.46
N THR A 266 -3.22 -14.24 -21.42
CA THR A 266 -3.76 -14.92 -20.24
C THR A 266 -2.87 -16.03 -19.68
N SER A 267 -1.74 -16.32 -20.34
CA SER A 267 -0.81 -17.37 -19.92
C SER A 267 0.13 -16.85 -18.84
N TYR A 268 0.22 -17.57 -17.71
CA TYR A 268 1.18 -17.26 -16.64
C TYR A 268 2.62 -17.18 -17.19
N ILE A 269 3.04 -18.20 -17.92
CA ILE A 269 4.41 -18.33 -18.47
C ILE A 269 4.74 -17.12 -19.36
N GLU A 270 3.79 -16.71 -20.21
CA GLU A 270 3.98 -15.59 -21.12
C GLU A 270 4.12 -14.27 -20.35
N ILE A 271 3.22 -14.01 -19.39
CA ILE A 271 3.29 -12.81 -18.55
C ILE A 271 4.61 -12.77 -17.76
N SER A 272 5.01 -13.89 -17.15
CA SER A 272 6.25 -14.00 -16.38
C SER A 272 7.49 -13.73 -17.24
N TYR A 273 7.52 -14.22 -18.48
CA TYR A 273 8.58 -13.90 -19.44
C TYR A 273 8.72 -12.38 -19.69
N TYR A 274 7.60 -11.67 -19.90
CA TYR A 274 7.62 -10.22 -20.09
C TYR A 274 8.13 -9.47 -18.85
N ILE A 275 7.74 -9.90 -17.66
CA ILE A 275 8.19 -9.29 -16.40
C ILE A 275 9.70 -9.44 -16.25
N ASN A 276 10.23 -10.65 -16.44
CA ASN A 276 11.67 -10.94 -16.30
C ASN A 276 12.51 -10.16 -17.31
N LYS A 277 12.01 -9.95 -18.54
CA LYS A 277 12.66 -9.15 -19.58
C LYS A 277 12.62 -7.64 -19.35
N LYS A 278 11.67 -7.13 -18.56
CA LYS A 278 11.46 -5.67 -18.37
C LYS A 278 11.92 -5.15 -17.02
N ILE A 279 11.84 -5.96 -15.97
CA ILE A 279 12.15 -5.57 -14.60
C ILE A 279 13.53 -6.06 -14.18
N ILE A 280 13.80 -7.36 -14.32
CA ILE A 280 15.02 -7.97 -13.76
C ILE A 280 16.27 -7.63 -14.58
N THR A 281 16.15 -7.56 -15.91
CA THR A 281 17.29 -7.30 -16.80
C THR A 281 17.85 -5.87 -16.73
N LYS A 282 17.15 -4.93 -16.06
CA LYS A 282 17.67 -3.58 -15.81
C LYS A 282 18.64 -3.50 -14.62
N LYS A 283 18.76 -4.53 -13.78
CA LYS A 283 19.70 -4.55 -12.64
C LYS A 283 21.14 -4.92 -13.03
N ASN A 284 21.37 -5.44 -14.24
CA ASN A 284 22.68 -5.91 -14.70
C ASN A 284 23.36 -4.97 -15.72
N LYS A 285 22.93 -3.70 -15.78
CA LYS A 285 23.55 -2.64 -16.57
C LYS A 285 23.66 -1.39 -15.72
#